data_AF-A0A959AX31-F1
#
_entry.id   AF-A0A959AX31-F1
#
_cell.length_a   1.000
_cell.length_b   1.000
_cell.length_c   1.000
_cell.angle_alpha   90.00
_cell.angle_beta   90.00
_cell.angle_gamma   90.00
#
_symmetry.space_group_name_H-M   'P 1'
#
loop_
_entity.id
_entity.type
_entity.pdbx_description
1 polymer ?
#
loop_
_entity_poly.entity_id
_entity_poly.type
_entity_poly.pdbx_seq_one_letter_code
_entity_poly.pdbx_strand_id
1 'polypeptide(L)'
;MEERSSSRLSEWLDRLALESWQLELVISGFAIFLLIGIYGPLDDLGIALARSGMSQRLLVGLGLALGILTAAWFILLVNLGIHVLFRGLWISAIGLRSVSDDIDFESLRFTPRFDRFLQRHVGSFDRYIERLEKICSILFAFTFLILFMLLAVAGVFALFGLSYLLWEWLGLRGKPFFAIFNILILAGGLLYFIDFLSLGYLKRVRWLAPFYYP
;
A
#
# COMPACT_ATOMS: atom_id res chain seq x y z
N MET A 1 -26.22 15.99 -23.57
CA MET A 1 -26.32 16.13 -22.09
C MET A 1 -25.30 15.27 -21.36
N GLU A 2 -24.89 14.11 -21.91
CA GLU A 2 -23.84 13.23 -21.34
C GLU A 2 -22.43 13.85 -21.28
N GLU A 3 -21.99 14.59 -22.31
CA GLU A 3 -20.67 15.26 -22.27
C GLU A 3 -20.55 16.27 -21.12
N ARG A 4 -21.64 16.97 -20.78
CA ARG A 4 -21.66 18.00 -19.73
C ARG A 4 -21.75 17.41 -18.32
N SER A 5 -22.20 16.16 -18.15
CA SER A 5 -22.12 15.47 -16.85
C SER A 5 -20.75 14.84 -16.64
N SER A 6 -20.14 14.29 -17.70
CA SER A 6 -18.76 13.79 -17.70
C SER A 6 -17.77 14.88 -17.29
N SER A 7 -17.88 16.10 -17.86
CA SER A 7 -16.98 17.21 -17.52
C SER A 7 -17.10 17.67 -16.06
N ARG A 8 -18.33 17.72 -15.52
CA ARG A 8 -18.56 18.11 -14.12
C ARG A 8 -18.07 17.06 -13.13
N LEU A 9 -18.21 15.78 -13.48
CA LEU A 9 -17.70 14.69 -12.66
C LEU A 9 -16.17 14.74 -12.60
N SER A 10 -15.50 14.94 -13.73
CA SER A 10 -14.03 15.08 -13.77
C SER A 10 -13.56 16.23 -12.89
N GLU A 11 -14.15 17.43 -13.04
CA GLU A 11 -13.76 18.61 -12.25
C GLU A 11 -13.98 18.39 -10.75
N TRP A 12 -15.06 17.68 -10.38
CA TRP A 12 -15.32 17.30 -9.00
C TRP A 12 -14.31 16.28 -8.47
N LEU A 13 -13.94 15.27 -9.26
CA LEU A 13 -12.91 14.29 -8.90
C LEU A 13 -11.53 14.96 -8.74
N ASP A 14 -11.19 15.91 -9.61
CA ASP A 14 -9.94 16.66 -9.52
C ASP A 14 -9.90 17.52 -8.25
N ARG A 15 -11.02 18.16 -7.89
CA ARG A 15 -11.13 18.89 -6.61
C ARG A 15 -11.01 17.97 -5.40
N LEU A 16 -11.67 16.81 -5.43
CA LEU A 16 -11.54 15.82 -4.36
C LEU A 16 -10.11 15.30 -4.22
N ALA A 17 -9.42 15.09 -5.34
CA ALA A 17 -8.02 14.68 -5.33
C ALA A 17 -7.11 15.78 -4.77
N LEU A 18 -7.43 17.06 -5.02
CA LEU A 18 -6.69 18.18 -4.43
C LEU A 18 -6.95 18.34 -2.93
N GLU A 19 -8.18 18.04 -2.47
CA GLU A 19 -8.57 18.12 -1.06
C GLU A 19 -8.32 16.82 -0.29
N SER A 20 -7.86 15.75 -0.96
CA SER A 20 -7.64 14.43 -0.36
C SER A 20 -6.65 14.46 0.79
N TRP A 21 -5.76 15.45 0.80
CA TRP A 21 -4.70 15.58 1.78
C TRP A 21 -5.16 15.54 3.24
N GLN A 22 -6.35 16.09 3.54
CA GLN A 22 -6.90 16.07 4.89
C GLN A 22 -7.21 14.63 5.31
N LEU A 23 -7.90 13.90 4.43
CA LEU A 23 -8.26 12.50 4.65
C LEU A 23 -7.01 11.61 4.66
N GLU A 24 -6.05 11.85 3.77
CA GLU A 24 -4.77 11.14 3.74
C GLU A 24 -4.03 11.26 5.07
N LEU A 25 -3.93 12.47 5.63
CA LEU A 25 -3.25 12.70 6.90
C LEU A 25 -3.99 12.04 8.07
N VAL A 26 -5.31 12.17 8.13
CA VAL A 26 -6.15 11.58 9.19
C VAL A 26 -6.05 10.05 9.17
N ILE A 27 -6.22 9.44 7.98
CA ILE A 27 -6.14 7.99 7.80
C ILE A 27 -4.72 7.50 8.11
N SER A 28 -3.68 8.20 7.64
CA SER A 28 -2.29 7.84 7.91
C SER A 28 -1.97 7.90 9.40
N GLY A 29 -2.41 8.95 10.10
CA GLY A 29 -2.21 9.08 11.54
C GLY A 29 -2.87 7.94 12.33
N PHE A 30 -4.13 7.62 11.99
CA PHE A 30 -4.84 6.50 12.61
C PHE A 30 -4.17 5.15 12.30
N ALA A 31 -3.76 4.93 11.05
CA ALA A 31 -3.09 3.72 10.64
C ALA A 31 -1.74 3.53 11.35
N ILE A 32 -0.92 4.58 11.49
CA ILE A 32 0.33 4.54 12.26
C ILE A 32 0.07 4.17 13.71
N PHE A 33 -0.93 4.80 14.35
CA PHE A 33 -1.29 4.50 15.74
C PHE A 33 -1.66 3.01 15.91
N LEU A 34 -2.50 2.48 15.02
CA LEU A 34 -2.85 1.05 15.02
C LEU A 34 -1.64 0.15 14.77
N LEU A 35 -0.79 0.48 13.81
CA LEU A 35 0.41 -0.30 13.50
C LEU A 35 1.37 -0.32 14.70
N ILE A 36 1.59 0.79 15.38
CA ILE A 36 2.40 0.80 16.61
C ILE A 36 1.78 -0.13 17.67
N GLY A 37 0.46 -0.07 17.84
CA GLY A 37 -0.26 -0.95 18.77
C GLY A 37 -0.16 -2.45 18.44
N ILE A 38 0.07 -2.80 17.17
CA ILE A 38 0.22 -4.18 16.70
C ILE A 38 1.58 -4.80 17.08
N TYR A 39 2.60 -3.99 17.42
CA TYR A 39 3.94 -4.51 17.72
C TYR A 39 3.96 -5.55 18.85
N GLY A 40 3.34 -5.23 19.99
CA GLY A 40 3.30 -6.15 21.14
C GLY A 40 2.64 -7.49 20.81
N PRO A 41 1.41 -7.50 20.26
CA PRO A 41 0.75 -8.72 19.81
C PRO A 41 1.54 -9.54 18.77
N LEU A 42 2.28 -8.88 17.85
CA LEU A 42 3.13 -9.58 16.89
C LEU A 42 4.33 -10.27 17.56
N ASP A 43 4.97 -9.60 18.51
CA ASP A 43 6.11 -10.16 19.26
C ASP A 43 5.65 -11.33 20.14
N ASP A 44 4.54 -11.16 20.86
CA ASP A 44 3.91 -12.20 21.67
C ASP A 44 3.56 -13.44 20.85
N LEU A 45 3.04 -13.24 19.61
CA LEU A 45 2.75 -14.33 18.68
C LEU A 45 4.02 -15.09 18.28
N GLY A 46 5.13 -14.39 18.07
CA GLY A 46 6.43 -15.01 17.79
C GLY A 46 6.95 -15.85 18.95
N ILE A 47 6.86 -15.33 20.17
CA ILE A 47 7.24 -16.04 21.39
C ILE A 47 6.34 -17.27 21.60
N ALA A 48 5.03 -17.11 21.43
CA ALA A 48 4.06 -18.20 21.55
C ALA A 48 4.33 -19.31 20.53
N LEU A 49 4.63 -18.95 19.27
CA LEU A 49 4.98 -19.91 18.23
C LEU A 49 6.26 -20.69 18.61
N ALA A 50 7.30 -19.99 19.07
CA ALA A 50 8.55 -20.62 19.49
C ALA A 50 8.37 -21.59 20.68
N ARG A 51 7.39 -21.35 21.55
CA ARG A 51 7.08 -22.18 22.73
C ARG A 51 5.97 -23.22 22.49
N SER A 52 5.39 -23.26 21.29
CA SER A 52 4.20 -24.07 20.99
C SER A 52 4.40 -25.59 21.05
N GLY A 53 5.66 -26.06 21.04
CA GLY A 53 5.97 -27.50 20.98
C GLY A 53 5.58 -28.15 19.65
N MET A 54 5.25 -27.37 18.62
CA MET A 54 4.89 -27.87 17.30
C MET A 54 6.08 -28.58 16.61
N SER A 55 5.76 -29.47 15.66
CA SER A 55 6.79 -30.11 14.84
C SER A 55 7.67 -29.08 14.12
N GLN A 56 8.96 -29.39 13.96
CA GLN A 56 9.93 -28.46 13.36
C GLN A 56 9.51 -27.96 11.97
N ARG A 57 8.88 -28.82 11.15
CA ARG A 57 8.39 -28.42 9.81
C ARG A 57 7.29 -27.36 9.90
N LEU A 58 6.36 -27.54 10.84
CA LEU A 58 5.27 -26.59 11.05
C LEU A 58 5.78 -25.27 11.63
N LEU A 59 6.75 -25.35 12.56
CA LEU A 59 7.41 -24.18 13.13
C LEU A 59 8.12 -23.33 12.06
N VAL A 60 8.86 -23.97 11.15
CA VAL A 60 9.51 -23.26 10.03
C VAL A 60 8.48 -22.59 9.12
N GLY A 61 7.41 -23.30 8.75
CA GLY A 61 6.37 -22.75 7.87
C GLY A 61 5.65 -21.55 8.49
N LEU A 62 5.20 -21.67 9.75
CA LEU A 62 4.54 -20.57 10.46
C LEU A 62 5.51 -19.44 10.80
N GLY A 63 6.78 -19.75 11.08
CA GLY A 63 7.82 -18.74 11.32
C GLY A 63 8.11 -17.90 10.09
N LEU A 64 8.15 -18.52 8.90
CA LEU A 64 8.26 -17.78 7.64
C LEU A 64 7.05 -16.87 7.39
N ALA A 65 5.83 -17.37 7.63
CA ALA A 65 4.61 -16.58 7.50
C ALA A 65 4.60 -15.38 8.46
N LEU A 66 5.00 -15.60 9.72
CA LEU A 66 5.13 -14.53 10.71
C LEU A 66 6.21 -13.53 10.31
N GLY A 67 7.36 -13.99 9.81
CA GLY A 67 8.43 -13.11 9.31
C GLY A 67 7.97 -12.21 8.15
N ILE A 68 7.19 -12.75 7.22
CA ILE A 68 6.57 -11.96 6.13
C ILE A 68 5.60 -10.92 6.70
N LEU A 69 4.76 -11.31 7.67
CA LEU A 69 3.81 -10.40 8.32
C LEU A 69 4.54 -9.26 9.06
N THR A 70 5.59 -9.57 9.82
CA THR A 70 6.42 -8.59 10.53
C THR A 70 7.14 -7.66 9.55
N ALA A 71 7.68 -8.19 8.45
CA ALA A 71 8.32 -7.37 7.42
C ALA A 71 7.32 -6.40 6.77
N ALA A 72 6.11 -6.88 6.44
CA ALA A 72 5.08 -6.04 5.84
C ALA A 72 4.56 -4.98 6.81
N TRP A 73 4.36 -5.34 8.08
CA TRP A 73 4.05 -4.39 9.16
C TRP A 73 5.09 -3.28 9.26
N PHE A 74 6.38 -3.64 9.26
CA PHE A 74 7.48 -2.67 9.34
C PHE A 74 7.51 -1.75 8.11
N ILE A 75 7.36 -2.31 6.91
CA ILE A 75 7.31 -1.53 5.68
C ILE A 75 6.14 -0.54 5.69
N LEU A 76 4.95 -0.97 6.12
CA LEU A 76 3.77 -0.08 6.24
C LEU A 76 4.02 1.06 7.23
N LEU A 77 4.58 0.75 8.41
CA LEU A 77 4.88 1.74 9.44
C LEU A 77 5.88 2.78 8.93
N VAL A 78 6.97 2.33 8.32
CA VAL A 78 8.01 3.22 7.75
C VAL A 78 7.44 4.05 6.60
N ASN A 79 6.65 3.45 5.70
CA ASN A 79 6.09 4.17 4.56
C ASN A 79 5.14 5.28 5.00
N LEU A 80 4.22 4.98 5.91
CA LEU A 80 3.32 5.97 6.48
C LEU A 80 4.07 7.05 7.28
N GLY A 81 5.12 6.67 8.01
CA GLY A 81 6.00 7.63 8.67
C GLY A 81 6.64 8.61 7.68
N ILE A 82 7.21 8.09 6.59
CA ILE A 82 7.78 8.90 5.51
C ILE A 82 6.69 9.78 4.86
N HIS A 83 5.50 9.24 4.59
CA HIS A 83 4.37 9.98 4.04
C HIS A 83 3.99 11.19 4.91
N VAL A 84 3.81 10.98 6.22
CA VAL A 84 3.47 12.07 7.16
C VAL A 84 4.59 13.11 7.23
N LEU A 85 5.87 12.70 7.19
CA LEU A 85 7.00 13.63 7.14
C LEU A 85 6.97 14.50 5.87
N PHE A 86 6.77 13.89 4.70
CA PHE A 86 6.64 14.64 3.44
C PHE A 86 5.41 15.57 3.44
N ARG A 87 4.31 15.15 4.06
CA ARG A 87 3.14 16.02 4.24
C ARG A 87 3.46 17.21 5.14
N GLY A 88 4.22 17.02 6.21
CA GLY A 88 4.72 18.12 7.05
C GLY A 88 5.59 19.11 6.26
N LEU A 89 6.48 18.62 5.41
CA LEU A 89 7.27 19.45 4.49
C LEU A 89 6.39 20.20 3.48
N TRP A 90 5.36 19.55 2.95
CA TRP A 90 4.40 20.16 2.02
C TRP A 90 3.62 21.30 2.67
N ILE A 91 3.08 21.09 3.88
CA ILE A 91 2.37 22.14 4.64
C ILE A 91 3.31 23.32 4.90
N SER A 92 4.56 23.02 5.28
CA SER A 92 5.58 24.05 5.53
C SER A 92 5.93 24.83 4.26
N ALA A 93 6.06 24.17 3.10
CA ALA A 93 6.32 24.82 1.82
C ALA A 93 5.18 25.77 1.40
N ILE A 94 3.93 25.38 1.65
CA ILE A 94 2.76 26.25 1.42
C ILE A 94 2.80 27.47 2.36
N GLY A 95 3.12 27.25 3.64
CA GLY A 95 3.25 28.34 4.62
C GLY A 95 4.39 29.31 4.27
N LEU A 96 5.50 28.81 3.73
CA LEU A 96 6.59 29.66 3.25
C LEU A 96 6.18 30.48 2.03
N ARG A 97 5.48 29.85 1.07
CA ARG A 97 4.96 30.52 -0.13
C ARG A 97 3.95 31.62 0.22
N SER A 98 3.09 31.41 1.22
CA SER A 98 2.07 32.41 1.57
C SER A 98 2.62 33.70 2.17
N VAL A 99 3.84 33.66 2.73
CA VAL A 99 4.49 34.82 3.36
C VAL A 99 5.56 35.45 2.46
N SER A 100 6.24 34.64 1.64
CA SER A 100 7.44 35.07 0.91
C SER A 100 7.21 35.42 -0.57
N ASP A 101 5.98 35.25 -1.06
CA ASP A 101 5.67 35.22 -2.50
C ASP A 101 6.59 34.23 -3.26
N ASP A 102 6.63 34.20 -4.59
CA ASP A 102 7.63 33.39 -5.31
C ASP A 102 9.04 34.00 -5.13
N ILE A 103 10.08 33.17 -5.27
CA ILE A 103 11.45 33.59 -4.94
C ILE A 103 11.92 34.69 -5.90
N ASP A 104 11.95 35.94 -5.42
CA ASP A 104 12.57 37.07 -6.14
C ASP A 104 14.10 36.99 -6.03
N PHE A 105 14.71 36.28 -6.98
CA PHE A 105 16.16 36.16 -7.06
C PHE A 105 16.87 37.49 -7.34
N GLU A 106 16.20 38.47 -7.96
CA GLU A 106 16.79 39.79 -8.26
C GLU A 106 16.98 40.61 -6.98
N SER A 107 16.05 40.50 -6.02
CA SER A 107 16.15 41.15 -4.71
C SER A 107 17.37 40.70 -3.89
N LEU A 108 17.86 39.47 -4.11
CA LEU A 108 18.95 38.85 -3.34
C LEU A 108 20.35 39.34 -3.76
N ARG A 109 20.44 40.10 -4.87
CA ARG A 109 21.68 40.72 -5.38
C ARG A 109 22.87 39.75 -5.43
N PHE A 110 22.64 38.49 -5.78
CA PHE A 110 23.70 37.50 -5.92
C PHE A 110 24.57 37.74 -7.16
N THR A 111 25.78 37.20 -7.15
CA THR A 111 26.64 37.24 -8.33
C THR A 111 26.02 36.42 -9.48
N PRO A 112 26.24 36.81 -10.76
CA PRO A 112 25.57 36.17 -11.91
C PRO A 112 25.80 34.65 -12.06
N ARG A 113 26.86 34.12 -11.44
CA ARG A 113 27.13 32.67 -11.42
C ARG A 113 26.24 31.96 -10.39
N PHE A 114 26.06 32.55 -9.21
CA PHE A 114 25.26 31.99 -8.13
C PHE A 114 23.76 32.14 -8.41
N ASP A 115 23.36 33.27 -8.98
CA ASP A 115 21.98 33.54 -9.37
C ASP A 115 21.47 32.53 -10.40
N ARG A 116 22.22 32.32 -11.50
CA ARG A 116 21.93 31.25 -12.48
C ARG A 116 21.93 29.84 -11.88
N PHE A 117 22.78 29.58 -10.89
CA PHE A 117 22.81 28.30 -10.21
C PHE A 117 21.52 28.08 -9.41
N LEU A 118 21.12 29.06 -8.58
CA LEU A 118 19.93 28.99 -7.74
C LEU A 118 18.65 28.91 -8.58
N GLN A 119 18.48 29.78 -9.58
CA GLN A 119 17.33 29.75 -10.47
C GLN A 119 17.15 28.40 -11.18
N ARG A 120 18.26 27.72 -11.52
CA ARG A 120 18.23 26.42 -12.18
C ARG A 120 17.93 25.24 -11.23
N HIS A 121 18.31 25.32 -9.96
CA HIS A 121 18.26 24.16 -9.04
C HIS A 121 17.16 24.26 -7.97
N VAL A 122 16.86 25.46 -7.47
CA VAL A 122 15.86 25.67 -6.40
C VAL A 122 14.44 25.64 -6.97
N GLY A 123 14.26 26.19 -8.18
CA GLY A 123 12.94 26.30 -8.80
C GLY A 123 12.00 27.25 -8.04
N SER A 124 10.72 27.25 -8.41
CA SER A 124 9.68 28.03 -7.70
C SER A 124 9.07 27.21 -6.59
N PHE A 125 8.47 27.88 -5.59
CA PHE A 125 7.71 27.21 -4.54
C PHE A 125 6.60 26.33 -5.13
N ASP A 126 5.94 26.79 -6.20
CA ASP A 126 4.88 26.04 -6.90
C ASP A 126 5.33 24.67 -7.37
N ARG A 127 6.47 24.62 -8.09
CA ARG A 127 7.03 23.35 -8.57
C ARG A 127 7.50 22.44 -7.44
N TYR A 128 7.91 23.01 -6.32
CA TYR A 128 8.31 22.24 -5.15
C TYR A 128 7.10 21.62 -4.44
N ILE A 129 6.07 22.43 -4.19
CA ILE A 129 4.78 22.00 -3.60
C ILE A 129 4.14 20.91 -4.47
N GLU A 130 4.09 21.08 -5.79
CA GLU A 130 3.53 20.08 -6.71
C GLU A 130 4.29 18.75 -6.66
N ARG A 131 5.63 18.79 -6.56
CA ARG A 131 6.45 17.58 -6.42
C ARG A 131 6.18 16.87 -5.10
N LEU A 132 6.09 17.62 -4.01
CA LEU A 132 5.76 17.08 -2.70
C LEU A 132 4.36 16.45 -2.67
N GLU A 133 3.36 17.08 -3.30
CA GLU A 133 2.01 16.52 -3.44
C GLU A 133 2.06 15.15 -4.13
N LYS A 134 2.69 15.08 -5.31
CA LYS A 134 2.83 13.82 -6.07
C LYS A 134 3.53 12.74 -5.26
N ILE A 135 4.60 13.07 -4.56
CA ILE A 135 5.31 12.11 -3.70
C ILE A 135 4.38 11.61 -2.58
N CYS A 136 3.66 12.50 -1.90
CA CYS A 136 2.71 12.13 -0.85
C CYS A 136 1.64 11.17 -1.36
N SER A 137 0.99 11.49 -2.49
CA SER A 137 -0.05 10.65 -3.08
C SER A 137 0.48 9.30 -3.55
N ILE A 138 1.71 9.25 -4.10
CA ILE A 138 2.36 7.98 -4.50
C ILE A 138 2.64 7.11 -3.27
N LEU A 139 3.20 7.69 -2.19
CA LEU A 139 3.46 6.96 -0.95
C LEU A 139 2.17 6.41 -0.33
N PHE A 140 1.12 7.22 -0.31
CA PHE A 140 -0.19 6.81 0.19
C PHE A 140 -0.77 5.66 -0.65
N ALA A 141 -0.80 5.80 -1.98
CA ALA A 141 -1.28 4.77 -2.89
C ALA A 141 -0.48 3.45 -2.76
N PHE A 142 0.85 3.56 -2.66
CA PHE A 142 1.72 2.40 -2.48
C PHE A 142 1.49 1.71 -1.11
N THR A 143 1.24 2.47 -0.06
CA THR A 143 0.86 1.92 1.25
C THR A 143 -0.44 1.11 1.14
N PHE A 144 -1.47 1.66 0.51
CA PHE A 144 -2.74 0.96 0.31
C PHE A 144 -2.60 -0.26 -0.60
N LEU A 145 -1.72 -0.22 -1.58
CA LEU A 145 -1.40 -1.38 -2.43
C LEU A 145 -0.86 -2.55 -1.58
N ILE A 146 0.11 -2.27 -0.68
CA ILE A 146 0.65 -3.28 0.23
C ILE A 146 -0.45 -3.79 1.17
N LEU A 147 -1.27 -2.89 1.72
CA LEU A 147 -2.37 -3.25 2.61
C LEU A 147 -3.36 -4.19 1.92
N PHE A 148 -3.77 -3.89 0.68
CA PHE A 148 -4.66 -4.75 -0.08
C PHE A 148 -4.02 -6.08 -0.43
N MET A 149 -2.71 -6.11 -0.72
CA MET A 149 -1.98 -7.36 -0.91
C MET A 149 -2.00 -8.24 0.35
N LEU A 150 -1.81 -7.65 1.53
CA LEU A 150 -1.92 -8.37 2.80
C LEU A 150 -3.33 -8.88 3.06
N LEU A 151 -4.36 -8.05 2.79
CA LEU A 151 -5.76 -8.46 2.91
C LEU A 151 -6.10 -9.60 1.95
N ALA A 152 -5.56 -9.59 0.73
CA ALA A 152 -5.75 -10.68 -0.23
C ALA A 152 -5.12 -11.99 0.29
N VAL A 153 -3.88 -11.94 0.78
CA VAL A 153 -3.20 -13.11 1.38
C VAL A 153 -3.97 -13.61 2.60
N ALA A 154 -4.38 -12.72 3.50
CA ALA A 154 -5.20 -13.07 4.66
C ALA A 154 -6.55 -13.68 4.25
N GLY A 155 -7.18 -13.17 3.19
CA GLY A 155 -8.41 -13.72 2.61
C GLY A 155 -8.23 -15.15 2.10
N VAL A 156 -7.11 -15.45 1.44
CA VAL A 156 -6.78 -16.83 1.02
C VAL A 156 -6.67 -17.74 2.24
N PHE A 157 -5.92 -17.34 3.28
CA PHE A 157 -5.83 -18.12 4.52
C PHE A 157 -7.17 -18.28 5.25
N ALA A 158 -8.03 -17.26 5.22
CA ALA A 158 -9.38 -17.34 5.77
C ALA A 158 -10.25 -18.34 5.01
N LEU A 159 -10.14 -18.40 3.67
CA LEU A 159 -10.80 -19.43 2.85
C LEU A 159 -10.30 -20.83 3.18
N PHE A 160 -9.00 -21.01 3.46
CA PHE A 160 -8.47 -22.28 3.97
C PHE A 160 -9.07 -22.67 5.32
N GLY A 161 -9.14 -21.74 6.26
CA GLY A 161 -9.74 -21.99 7.57
C GLY A 161 -11.23 -22.33 7.46
N LEU A 162 -11.97 -21.58 6.64
CA LEU A 162 -13.39 -21.81 6.40
C LEU A 162 -13.63 -23.15 5.72
N SER A 163 -12.83 -23.49 4.70
CA SER A 163 -12.93 -24.80 4.05
C SER A 163 -12.72 -25.90 5.10
N TYR A 164 -11.67 -25.82 5.91
CA TYR A 164 -11.38 -26.80 6.94
C TYR A 164 -12.59 -27.03 7.88
N LEU A 165 -13.21 -25.96 8.38
CA LEU A 165 -14.38 -26.04 9.25
C LEU A 165 -15.60 -26.67 8.55
N LEU A 166 -15.87 -26.29 7.30
CA LEU A 166 -16.98 -26.84 6.51
C LEU A 166 -16.81 -28.34 6.26
N TRP A 167 -15.61 -28.77 5.88
CA TRP A 167 -15.29 -30.17 5.62
C TRP A 167 -15.36 -31.04 6.89
N GLU A 168 -15.00 -30.47 8.04
CA GLU A 168 -15.18 -31.10 9.35
C GLU A 168 -16.66 -31.24 9.71
N TRP A 169 -17.46 -30.18 9.55
CA TRP A 169 -18.90 -30.20 9.80
C TRP A 169 -19.66 -31.22 8.94
N LEU A 170 -19.25 -31.38 7.68
CA LEU A 170 -19.82 -32.37 6.76
C LEU A 170 -19.35 -33.81 7.02
N GLY A 171 -18.41 -34.03 7.95
CA GLY A 171 -17.83 -35.36 8.21
C GLY A 171 -17.01 -35.92 7.04
N LEU A 172 -16.61 -35.07 6.09
CA LEU A 172 -15.88 -35.44 4.88
C LEU A 172 -14.35 -35.25 5.01
N ARG A 173 -13.90 -34.99 6.24
CA ARG A 173 -12.49 -34.81 6.58
C ARG A 173 -11.67 -36.05 6.21
N GLY A 174 -10.54 -35.86 5.53
CA GLY A 174 -9.62 -36.93 5.12
C GLY A 174 -9.96 -37.60 3.79
N LYS A 175 -11.06 -37.22 3.11
CA LYS A 175 -11.31 -37.65 1.73
C LYS A 175 -10.33 -36.97 0.77
N PRO A 176 -9.91 -37.63 -0.32
CA PRO A 176 -8.96 -37.04 -1.28
C PRO A 176 -9.49 -35.73 -1.90
N PHE A 177 -10.81 -35.60 -2.01
CA PHE A 177 -11.45 -34.37 -2.50
C PHE A 177 -11.13 -33.14 -1.64
N PHE A 178 -10.97 -33.29 -0.32
CA PHE A 178 -10.54 -32.20 0.57
C PHE A 178 -9.17 -31.66 0.17
N ALA A 179 -8.20 -32.56 -0.07
CA ALA A 179 -6.86 -32.18 -0.48
C ALA A 179 -6.86 -31.51 -1.86
N ILE A 180 -7.62 -32.06 -2.81
CA ILE A 180 -7.74 -31.49 -4.16
C ILE A 180 -8.33 -30.08 -4.10
N PHE A 181 -9.43 -29.89 -3.37
CA PHE A 181 -10.08 -28.58 -3.22
C PHE A 181 -9.13 -27.53 -2.62
N ASN A 182 -8.40 -27.88 -1.57
CA ASN A 182 -7.42 -27.00 -0.93
C ASN A 182 -6.23 -26.68 -1.83
N ILE A 183 -5.73 -27.65 -2.60
CA ILE A 183 -4.67 -27.40 -3.59
C ILE A 183 -5.16 -26.43 -4.67
N LEU A 184 -6.41 -26.55 -5.13
CA LEU A 184 -6.99 -25.63 -6.12
C LEU A 184 -7.10 -24.20 -5.59
N ILE A 185 -7.49 -24.01 -4.32
CA ILE A 185 -7.51 -22.67 -3.69
C ILE A 185 -6.09 -22.08 -3.65
N LEU A 186 -5.10 -22.87 -3.23
CA LEU A 186 -3.69 -22.43 -3.15
C LEU A 186 -3.15 -22.08 -4.54
N ALA A 187 -3.38 -22.93 -5.54
CA ALA A 187 -2.95 -22.71 -6.91
C ALA A 187 -3.62 -21.47 -7.52
N GLY A 188 -4.93 -21.31 -7.34
CA GLY A 188 -5.67 -20.13 -7.79
C GLY A 188 -5.18 -18.84 -7.13
N GLY A 189 -4.96 -18.88 -5.81
CA GLY A 189 -4.40 -17.75 -5.06
C GLY A 189 -2.99 -17.38 -5.52
N LEU A 190 -2.13 -18.37 -5.75
CA LEU A 190 -0.77 -18.15 -6.26
C LEU A 190 -0.77 -17.59 -7.69
N LEU A 191 -1.63 -18.10 -8.57
CA LEU A 191 -1.77 -17.58 -9.94
C LEU A 191 -2.26 -16.13 -9.94
N TYR A 192 -3.26 -15.81 -9.12
CA TYR A 192 -3.74 -14.43 -8.97
C TYR A 192 -2.64 -13.51 -8.43
N PHE A 193 -1.88 -13.98 -7.43
CA PHE A 193 -0.75 -13.23 -6.88
C PHE A 193 0.34 -12.94 -7.93
N ILE A 194 0.69 -13.93 -8.76
CA ILE A 194 1.64 -13.76 -9.85
C ILE A 194 1.09 -12.80 -10.92
N ASP A 195 -0.19 -12.91 -11.30
CA ASP A 195 -0.83 -11.98 -12.23
C ASP A 195 -0.79 -10.54 -11.69
N PHE A 196 -1.08 -10.37 -10.41
CA PHE A 196 -1.06 -9.07 -9.75
C PHE A 196 0.35 -8.45 -9.72
N LEU A 197 1.36 -9.20 -9.28
CA LEU A 197 2.75 -8.73 -9.27
C LEU A 197 3.29 -8.43 -10.67
N SER A 198 2.84 -9.18 -11.67
CA SER A 198 3.24 -8.99 -13.07
C SER A 198 2.43 -7.92 -13.81
N LEU A 199 1.58 -7.16 -13.09
CA LEU A 199 0.71 -6.11 -13.65
C LEU A 199 -0.18 -6.63 -14.78
N GLY A 200 -0.74 -7.83 -14.58
CA GLY A 200 -1.68 -8.48 -15.48
C GLY A 200 -1.01 -9.24 -16.63
N TYR A 201 0.22 -9.74 -16.47
CA TYR A 201 0.90 -10.45 -17.57
C TYR A 201 0.14 -11.69 -18.03
N LEU A 202 -0.47 -12.47 -17.12
CA LEU A 202 -1.22 -13.68 -17.50
C LEU A 202 -2.44 -13.33 -18.35
N LYS A 203 -3.08 -12.18 -18.08
CA LYS A 203 -4.17 -11.64 -18.89
C LYS A 203 -3.75 -11.15 -20.28
N ARG A 204 -2.45 -10.89 -20.50
CA ARG A 204 -1.91 -10.50 -21.82
C ARG A 204 -1.62 -11.71 -22.72
N VAL A 205 -1.61 -12.95 -22.17
CA VAL A 205 -1.32 -14.14 -22.95
C VAL A 205 -2.60 -14.70 -23.59
N ARG A 206 -2.67 -14.65 -24.93
CA ARG A 206 -3.88 -14.97 -25.72
C ARG A 206 -4.54 -16.32 -25.42
N TRP A 207 -3.76 -17.35 -25.12
CA TRP A 207 -4.28 -18.69 -24.79
C TRP A 207 -4.91 -18.84 -23.40
N LEU A 208 -4.63 -17.92 -22.46
CA LEU A 208 -5.20 -17.92 -21.10
C LEU A 208 -6.49 -17.10 -21.00
N ALA A 209 -6.82 -16.30 -22.02
CA ALA A 209 -8.01 -15.46 -22.06
C ALA A 209 -9.33 -16.24 -21.83
N PRO A 210 -9.57 -17.43 -22.42
CA PRO A 210 -10.80 -18.19 -22.21
C PRO A 210 -10.95 -18.74 -20.78
N PHE A 211 -9.85 -18.89 -20.04
CA PHE A 211 -9.87 -19.41 -18.66
C PHE A 211 -10.12 -18.29 -17.64
N TYR A 212 -9.63 -17.08 -17.91
CA TYR A 212 -9.83 -15.90 -17.05
C TYR A 212 -11.17 -15.20 -17.27
N TYR A 213 -11.71 -15.26 -18.49
CA TYR A 213 -13.01 -14.70 -18.88
C TYR A 213 -13.78 -15.74 -19.71
N PRO A 214 -14.39 -16.75 -19.07
CA PRO A 214 -15.27 -17.72 -19.74
C PRO A 214 -16.57 -17.08 -20.22
#